data_AF-A0A3D5PI27-F1
#
_entry.id   AF-A0A3D5PI27-F1
#
_cell.length_a   1.000
_cell.length_b   1.000
_cell.length_c   1.000
_cell.angle_alpha   90.00
_cell.angle_beta   90.00
_cell.angle_gamma   90.00
#
_symmetry.space_group_name_H-M   'P 1'
#
loop_
_entity.id
_entity.type
_entity.pdbx_description
1 polymer ?
#
loop_
_entity_poly.entity_id
_entity_poly.type
_entity_poly.pdbx_seq_one_letter_code
_entity_poly.pdbx_strand_id
1 'polypeptide(L)'
;MPKLPDSEIPRTRGRPRAFNEKTEQNTIKSLDRALGVLKELAQIESATLSELATAMKESPATLYRVLTTFALHGIVEMDETAQTWHIGSEAYQIGSAFLRRTSLIDVSRPILRKLMQETGETANLGIEKNGSVFFMSQIETNAPIRAFFP
;
A
#
# COMPACT_ATOMS: atom_id res chain seq x y z
N MET A 1 -42.84 -33.59 -38.60
CA MET A 1 -42.04 -33.25 -37.40
C MET A 1 -40.93 -32.29 -37.81
N PRO A 2 -40.89 -31.05 -37.32
CA PRO A 2 -39.74 -30.17 -37.48
C PRO A 2 -38.73 -30.41 -36.35
N LYS A 3 -37.45 -30.59 -36.68
CA LYS A 3 -36.34 -30.59 -35.71
C LYS A 3 -36.05 -29.13 -35.31
N LEU A 4 -36.04 -28.83 -34.02
CA LEU A 4 -35.56 -27.55 -33.48
C LEU A 4 -34.04 -27.42 -33.69
N PRO A 5 -33.49 -26.20 -33.84
CA PRO A 5 -32.06 -25.98 -33.94
C PRO A 5 -31.38 -26.19 -32.57
N ASP A 6 -30.18 -26.77 -32.62
CA ASP A 6 -29.32 -27.00 -31.46
C ASP A 6 -29.07 -25.70 -30.69
N SER A 7 -29.38 -25.72 -29.40
CA SER A 7 -29.03 -24.64 -28.48
C SER A 7 -27.55 -24.74 -28.11
N GLU A 8 -26.73 -23.83 -28.62
CA GLU A 8 -25.35 -23.66 -28.17
C GLU A 8 -25.34 -23.15 -26.73
N ILE A 9 -25.02 -24.05 -25.79
CA ILE A 9 -24.73 -23.68 -24.40
C ILE A 9 -23.37 -22.94 -24.40
N PRO A 10 -23.30 -21.68 -23.92
CA PRO A 10 -22.02 -21.00 -23.82
C PRO A 10 -21.19 -21.71 -22.74
N ARG A 11 -20.05 -22.28 -23.15
CA ARG A 11 -19.10 -22.95 -22.27
C ARG A 11 -18.76 -22.04 -21.10
N THR A 12 -19.09 -22.51 -19.90
CA THR A 12 -18.78 -21.87 -18.62
C THR A 12 -17.31 -21.46 -18.62
N ARG A 13 -17.04 -20.15 -18.58
CA ARG A 13 -15.68 -19.62 -18.43
C ARG A 13 -15.10 -20.24 -17.18
N GLY A 14 -14.13 -21.14 -17.35
CA GLY A 14 -13.46 -21.83 -16.26
C GLY A 14 -12.94 -20.82 -15.24
N ARG A 15 -13.11 -21.15 -13.96
CA ARG A 15 -12.54 -20.44 -12.81
C ARG A 15 -11.09 -20.01 -13.15
N PRO A 16 -10.73 -18.72 -13.03
CA PRO A 16 -9.37 -18.29 -13.30
C PRO A 16 -8.39 -19.13 -12.48
N ARG A 17 -7.37 -19.69 -13.13
CA ARG A 17 -6.22 -20.31 -12.44
C ARG A 17 -5.69 -19.29 -11.44
N ALA A 18 -5.47 -19.75 -10.22
CA ALA A 18 -5.10 -18.94 -9.06
C ALA A 18 -4.11 -17.84 -9.44
N PHE A 19 -4.50 -16.59 -9.23
CA PHE A 19 -3.71 -15.39 -9.51
C PHE A 19 -2.42 -15.33 -8.64
N ASN A 20 -2.27 -16.24 -7.67
CA ASN A 20 -1.19 -16.23 -6.67
C ASN A 20 0.09 -16.97 -7.09
N GLU A 21 0.03 -18.00 -7.96
CA GLU A 21 1.20 -18.87 -8.19
C GLU A 21 2.35 -18.19 -8.96
N LYS A 22 2.07 -17.17 -9.79
CA LYS A 22 3.10 -16.46 -10.56
C LYS A 22 3.70 -15.26 -9.83
N THR A 23 3.07 -14.79 -8.75
CA THR A 23 3.50 -13.58 -8.06
C THR A 23 4.79 -13.83 -7.28
N GLU A 24 4.91 -14.98 -6.59
CA GLU A 24 6.13 -15.35 -5.85
C GLU A 24 7.33 -15.65 -6.77
N GLN A 25 7.09 -16.14 -7.98
CA GLN A 25 8.15 -16.36 -8.97
C GLN A 25 8.68 -15.06 -9.60
N ASN A 26 7.93 -13.96 -9.50
CA ASN A 26 8.28 -12.66 -10.10
C ASN A 26 8.75 -11.61 -9.08
N THR A 27 8.89 -11.95 -7.80
CA THR A 27 9.41 -11.00 -6.79
C THR A 27 10.93 -11.11 -6.65
N ILE A 28 11.57 -9.95 -6.45
CA ILE A 28 13.01 -9.88 -6.17
C ILE A 28 13.20 -9.98 -4.65
N LYS A 29 13.67 -11.13 -4.16
CA LYS A 29 13.85 -11.40 -2.72
C LYS A 29 14.69 -10.35 -1.98
N SER A 30 15.73 -9.83 -2.62
CA SER A 30 16.58 -8.79 -2.01
C SER A 30 15.84 -7.46 -1.84
N LEU A 31 14.98 -7.09 -2.79
CA LEU A 31 14.15 -5.89 -2.72
C LEU A 31 13.05 -6.05 -1.67
N ASP A 32 12.39 -7.20 -1.63
CA ASP A 32 11.38 -7.51 -0.61
C ASP A 32 11.96 -7.40 0.81
N ARG A 33 13.15 -8.00 1.02
CA ARG A 33 13.91 -7.83 2.26
C ARG A 33 14.19 -6.36 2.57
N ALA A 34 14.69 -5.61 1.58
CA ALA A 34 15.00 -4.19 1.77
C ALA A 34 13.77 -3.40 2.22
N LEU A 35 12.61 -3.63 1.58
CA LEU A 35 11.36 -3.02 2.00
C LEU A 35 10.93 -3.45 3.41
N GLY A 36 11.22 -4.69 3.81
CA GLY A 36 11.04 -5.16 5.19
C GLY A 36 11.88 -4.37 6.19
N VAL A 37 13.18 -4.17 5.90
CA VAL A 37 14.08 -3.38 6.76
C VAL A 37 13.57 -1.96 6.95
N LEU A 38 13.12 -1.33 5.87
CA LEU A 38 12.59 0.03 5.91
C LEU A 38 11.33 0.14 6.78
N LYS A 39 10.44 -0.87 6.72
CA LYS A 39 9.24 -0.91 7.55
C LYS A 39 9.56 -1.11 9.03
N GLU A 40 10.53 -1.96 9.34
CA GLU A 40 10.95 -2.21 10.72
C GLU A 40 11.56 -0.96 11.35
N LEU A 41 12.46 -0.28 10.63
CA LEU A 41 13.04 0.99 11.06
C LEU A 41 12.00 2.08 11.30
N ALA A 42 10.95 2.13 10.47
CA ALA A 42 9.87 3.08 10.65
C ALA A 42 9.03 2.85 11.93
N GLN A 43 9.07 1.65 12.52
CA GLN A 43 8.36 1.33 13.78
C GLN A 43 9.21 1.58 15.02
N ILE A 44 10.52 1.29 14.94
CA ILE A 44 11.46 1.38 16.09
C ILE A 44 12.06 2.79 16.21
N GLU A 45 11.85 3.65 15.20
CA GLU A 45 12.39 5.02 15.05
C GLU A 45 13.91 5.06 14.83
N SER A 46 14.69 4.34 15.64
CA SER A 46 16.14 4.26 15.57
C SER A 46 16.63 2.93 16.16
N ALA A 47 17.54 2.24 15.47
CA ALA A 47 18.06 0.94 15.92
C ALA A 47 19.51 0.68 15.48
N THR A 48 20.28 0.01 16.32
CA THR A 48 21.60 -0.52 15.94
C THR A 48 21.48 -1.65 14.92
N LEU A 49 22.59 -1.95 14.22
CA LEU A 49 22.63 -3.08 13.27
C LEU A 49 22.30 -4.43 13.95
N SER A 50 22.75 -4.63 15.18
CA SER A 50 22.55 -5.87 15.94
C SER A 50 21.11 -6.05 16.40
N GLU A 51 20.45 -4.96 16.79
CA GLU A 51 19.02 -4.96 17.15
C GLU A 51 18.17 -5.31 15.93
N LEU A 52 18.44 -4.68 14.77
CA LEU A 52 17.75 -5.01 13.53
C LEU A 52 18.00 -6.46 13.08
N ALA A 53 19.24 -6.95 13.19
CA ALA A 53 19.58 -8.35 12.87
C ALA A 53 18.79 -9.33 13.73
N THR A 54 18.66 -9.03 15.02
CA THR A 54 17.90 -9.85 15.97
C THR A 54 16.41 -9.80 15.67
N ALA A 55 15.85 -8.60 15.51
CA ALA A 55 14.43 -8.40 15.24
C ALA A 55 13.98 -9.08 13.94
N MET A 56 14.80 -8.96 12.89
CA MET A 56 14.48 -9.48 11.56
C MET A 56 14.95 -10.91 11.31
N LYS A 57 15.72 -11.51 12.25
CA LYS A 57 16.35 -12.83 12.11
C LYS A 57 17.19 -12.94 10.83
N GLU A 58 17.92 -11.88 10.51
CA GLU A 58 18.77 -11.76 9.33
C GLU A 58 20.25 -11.58 9.73
N SER A 59 21.17 -11.92 8.83
CA SER A 59 22.59 -11.75 9.15
C SER A 59 22.97 -10.27 9.21
N PRO A 60 23.86 -9.84 10.14
CA PRO A 60 24.35 -8.46 10.19
C PRO A 60 24.97 -8.00 8.87
N ALA A 61 25.69 -8.88 8.16
CA ALA A 61 26.28 -8.57 6.86
C ALA A 61 25.21 -8.29 5.78
N THR A 62 24.12 -9.05 5.78
CA THR A 62 22.98 -8.82 4.86
C THR A 62 22.33 -7.47 5.14
N LEU A 63 22.00 -7.20 6.42
CA LEU A 63 21.35 -5.95 6.79
C LEU A 63 22.23 -4.74 6.55
N TYR A 64 23.53 -4.84 6.87
CA TYR A 64 24.48 -3.77 6.61
C TYR A 64 24.47 -3.38 5.13
N ARG A 65 24.50 -4.35 4.21
CA ARG A 65 24.42 -4.07 2.77
C ARG A 65 23.12 -3.38 2.38
N VAL A 66 21.99 -3.78 2.96
CA VAL A 66 20.69 -3.15 2.72
C VAL A 66 20.68 -1.71 3.22
N LEU A 67 21.10 -1.48 4.47
CA LEU A 67 21.13 -0.18 5.12
C LEU A 67 22.07 0.78 4.40
N THR A 68 23.29 0.34 4.06
CA THR A 68 24.24 1.11 3.26
C THR A 68 23.68 1.45 1.87
N THR A 69 22.92 0.53 1.26
CA THR A 69 22.24 0.82 -0.02
C THR A 69 21.17 1.90 0.15
N PHE A 70 20.34 1.83 1.18
CA PHE A 70 19.36 2.89 1.46
C PHE A 70 20.02 4.22 1.81
N ALA A 71 21.12 4.20 2.56
CA ALA A 71 21.88 5.38 2.94
C ALA A 71 22.52 6.07 1.74
N LEU A 72 23.03 5.30 0.77
CA LEU A 72 23.47 5.85 -0.51
C LEU A 72 22.37 6.66 -1.23
N HIS A 73 21.10 6.30 -1.00
CA HIS A 73 19.94 6.97 -1.56
C HIS A 73 19.26 7.94 -0.57
N GLY A 74 19.83 8.20 0.61
CA GLY A 74 19.25 9.09 1.63
C GLY A 74 17.93 8.62 2.24
N ILE A 75 17.53 7.36 2.00
CA ILE A 75 16.27 6.78 2.48
C ILE A 75 16.38 6.38 3.96
N VAL A 76 17.58 6.02 4.39
CA VAL A 76 17.96 5.70 5.77
C VAL A 76 19.24 6.48 6.06
N GLU A 77 19.46 6.87 7.30
CA GLU A 77 20.66 7.58 7.76
C GLU A 77 21.27 6.85 8.97
N MET A 78 22.55 7.08 9.23
CA MET A 78 23.29 6.54 10.39
C MET A 78 23.70 7.69 11.30
N ASP A 79 23.35 7.60 12.58
CA ASP A 79 23.95 8.41 13.63
C ASP A 79 25.30 7.77 14.01
N GLU A 80 26.40 8.41 13.63
CA GLU A 80 27.75 7.92 13.91
C GLU A 80 28.12 7.95 15.41
N THR A 81 27.44 8.77 16.22
CA THR A 81 27.69 8.85 17.67
C THR A 81 26.95 7.71 18.38
N ALA A 82 25.67 7.53 18.07
CA ALA A 82 24.83 6.50 18.68
C ALA A 82 25.01 5.12 18.03
N GLN A 83 25.62 5.07 16.85
CA GLN A 83 25.75 3.87 16.01
C GLN A 83 24.40 3.22 15.68
N THR A 84 23.40 4.08 15.46
CA THR A 84 22.02 3.68 15.16
C THR A 84 21.59 4.18 13.79
N TRP A 85 20.79 3.35 13.11
CA TRP A 85 20.16 3.66 11.85
C TRP A 85 18.75 4.19 12.07
N HIS A 86 18.33 5.18 11.29
CA HIS A 86 16.97 5.73 11.32
C HIS A 86 16.50 6.11 9.92
N ILE A 87 15.20 6.40 9.77
CA ILE A 87 14.65 6.85 8.49
C ILE A 87 15.28 8.20 8.10
N GLY A 88 15.71 8.29 6.85
CA GLY A 88 16.31 9.48 6.27
C GLY A 88 15.29 10.37 5.56
N SER A 89 15.70 11.60 5.26
CA SER A 89 14.82 12.63 4.69
C SER A 89 14.28 12.30 3.29
N GLU A 90 14.99 11.52 2.47
CA GLU A 90 14.53 11.14 1.12
C GLU A 90 13.27 10.25 1.17
N ALA A 91 13.14 9.43 2.20
CA ALA A 91 11.95 8.60 2.39
C ALA A 91 10.67 9.45 2.50
N TYR A 92 10.76 10.60 3.19
CA TYR A 92 9.67 11.58 3.24
C TYR A 92 9.38 12.20 1.87
N GLN A 93 10.41 12.58 1.11
CA GLN A 93 10.23 13.16 -0.23
C GLN A 93 9.49 12.20 -1.16
N ILE A 94 9.89 10.92 -1.17
CA ILE A 94 9.23 9.86 -1.95
C ILE A 94 7.79 9.65 -1.45
N GLY A 95 7.59 9.53 -0.14
CA GLY A 95 6.27 9.34 0.47
C GLY A 95 5.32 10.50 0.19
N SER A 96 5.81 11.74 0.21
CA SER A 96 5.02 12.96 -0.06
C SER A 96 4.45 13.00 -1.49
N ALA A 97 5.00 12.23 -2.44
CA ALA A 97 4.44 12.08 -3.77
C ALA A 97 3.03 11.46 -3.74
N PHE A 98 2.75 10.61 -2.74
CA PHE A 98 1.40 10.11 -2.49
C PHE A 98 0.46 11.28 -2.17
N LEU A 99 0.87 12.19 -1.29
CA LEU A 99 0.09 13.39 -0.93
C LEU A 99 -0.11 14.33 -2.12
N ARG A 100 0.83 14.42 -3.07
CA ARG A 100 0.63 15.18 -4.32
C ARG A 100 -0.43 14.55 -5.23
N ARG A 101 -0.50 13.21 -5.31
CA ARG A 101 -1.62 12.49 -5.94
C ARG A 101 -2.94 12.71 -5.21
N THR A 102 -2.89 12.97 -3.91
CA THR A 102 -4.03 13.36 -3.08
C THR A 102 -4.63 14.72 -3.45
N SER A 103 -4.10 15.47 -4.43
CA SER A 103 -4.87 16.53 -5.10
C SER A 103 -6.21 16.03 -5.68
N LEU A 104 -6.34 14.72 -5.94
CA LEU A 104 -7.61 14.06 -6.21
C LEU A 104 -8.63 14.26 -5.07
N ILE A 105 -8.21 14.26 -3.79
CA ILE A 105 -9.09 14.58 -2.66
C ILE A 105 -9.61 16.01 -2.79
N ASP A 106 -8.72 16.97 -3.03
CA ASP A 106 -9.12 18.38 -3.13
C ASP A 106 -10.08 18.63 -4.28
N VAL A 107 -9.85 17.99 -5.44
CA VAL A 107 -10.77 18.03 -6.60
C VAL A 107 -12.07 17.26 -6.32
N SER A 108 -12.02 16.14 -5.60
CA SER A 108 -13.19 15.30 -5.33
C SER A 108 -14.12 15.90 -4.28
N ARG A 109 -13.63 16.70 -3.33
CA ARG A 109 -14.44 17.29 -2.26
C ARG A 109 -15.71 18.00 -2.74
N PRO A 110 -15.68 18.92 -3.73
CA PRO A 110 -16.90 19.55 -4.22
C PRO A 110 -17.86 18.54 -4.88
N ILE A 111 -17.34 17.50 -5.54
CA ILE A 111 -18.12 16.45 -6.20
C ILE A 111 -18.80 15.53 -5.17
N LEU A 112 -18.05 15.07 -4.16
CA LEU A 112 -18.57 14.25 -3.07
C LEU A 112 -19.63 14.99 -2.26
N ARG A 113 -19.45 16.30 -2.03
CA ARG A 113 -20.45 17.14 -1.35
C ARG A 113 -21.73 17.23 -2.15
N LYS A 114 -21.64 17.44 -3.47
CA LYS A 114 -22.81 17.45 -4.35
C LYS A 114 -23.52 16.09 -4.33
N LEU A 115 -22.78 14.99 -4.43
CA LEU A 115 -23.35 13.64 -4.38
C LEU A 115 -24.08 13.39 -3.05
N MET A 116 -23.48 13.72 -1.91
CA MET A 116 -24.14 13.61 -0.60
C MET A 116 -25.41 14.45 -0.53
N GLN A 117 -25.39 15.67 -1.06
CA GLN A 117 -26.57 16.55 -1.07
C GLN A 117 -27.71 16.00 -1.95
N GLU A 118 -27.38 15.37 -3.08
CA GLU A 118 -28.37 14.81 -4.01
C GLU A 118 -28.97 13.49 -3.50
N THR A 119 -28.18 12.68 -2.79
CA THR A 119 -28.63 11.36 -2.31
C THR A 119 -29.13 11.37 -0.88
N GLY A 120 -28.69 12.32 -0.06
CA GLY A 120 -28.89 12.31 1.39
C GLY A 120 -28.01 11.32 2.14
N GLU A 121 -27.08 10.64 1.46
CA GLU A 121 -26.24 9.56 2.01
C GLU A 121 -24.75 9.96 2.09
N THR A 122 -23.99 9.32 2.99
CA THR A 122 -22.54 9.54 3.09
C THR A 122 -21.84 9.18 1.77
N ALA A 123 -21.10 10.13 1.20
CA ALA A 123 -20.32 9.94 -0.02
C ALA A 123 -18.85 9.63 0.30
N ASN A 124 -18.30 8.59 -0.33
CA ASN A 124 -16.94 8.11 -0.11
C ASN A 124 -16.13 8.08 -1.41
N LEU A 125 -14.89 8.55 -1.36
CA LEU A 125 -13.88 8.30 -2.39
C LEU A 125 -12.95 7.21 -1.89
N GLY A 126 -12.82 6.13 -2.65
CA GLY A 126 -11.86 5.06 -2.40
C GLY A 126 -11.04 4.72 -3.63
N ILE A 127 -9.83 4.23 -3.41
CA ILE A 127 -8.99 3.62 -4.45
C ILE A 127 -8.88 2.12 -4.19
N GLU A 128 -9.01 1.32 -5.23
CA GLU A 128 -8.74 -0.11 -5.15
C GLU A 128 -7.22 -0.33 -5.19
N LYS A 129 -6.74 -1.22 -4.32
CA LYS A 129 -5.38 -1.72 -4.34
C LYS A 129 -5.35 -3.13 -3.77
N ASN A 130 -4.90 -4.08 -4.58
CA ASN A 130 -4.70 -5.48 -4.20
C ASN A 130 -5.98 -6.16 -3.65
N GLY A 131 -7.13 -5.90 -4.27
CA GLY A 131 -8.43 -6.43 -3.86
C GLY A 131 -9.01 -5.78 -2.61
N SER A 132 -8.37 -4.74 -2.07
CA SER A 132 -8.83 -3.95 -0.93
C SER A 132 -9.16 -2.53 -1.37
N VAL A 133 -10.18 -1.91 -0.77
CA VAL A 133 -10.52 -0.50 -1.02
C VAL A 133 -9.94 0.36 0.09
N PHE A 134 -9.10 1.31 -0.29
CA PHE A 134 -8.55 2.32 0.60
C PHE A 134 -9.36 3.59 0.44
N PHE A 135 -10.09 3.97 1.49
CA PHE A 135 -10.84 5.23 1.51
C PHE A 135 -9.88 6.41 1.63
N MET A 136 -10.00 7.34 0.69
CA MET A 136 -9.17 8.54 0.63
C MET A 136 -9.90 9.76 1.21
N SER A 137 -11.21 9.91 0.96
CA SER A 137 -11.99 11.07 1.42
C SER A 137 -13.45 10.69 1.66
N GLN A 138 -14.11 11.37 2.60
CA GLN A 138 -15.53 11.18 2.93
C GLN A 138 -16.22 12.52 3.14
N ILE A 139 -17.50 12.61 2.74
CA ILE A 139 -18.43 13.68 3.13
C ILE A 139 -19.65 13.01 3.78
N GLU A 140 -19.79 13.17 5.09
CA GLU A 140 -20.89 12.61 5.86
C GLU A 140 -22.23 13.32 5.60
N THR A 141 -23.31 12.54 5.65
CA THR A 141 -24.67 13.08 5.74
C THR A 141 -25.00 13.53 7.17
N ASN A 142 -26.02 14.37 7.32
CA ASN A 142 -26.58 14.78 8.62
C ASN A 142 -27.63 13.79 9.16
N ALA A 143 -27.86 12.66 8.48
CA ALA A 143 -28.80 11.65 8.92
C ALA A 143 -28.38 11.05 10.28
N PRO A 144 -29.37 10.69 11.15
CA PRO A 144 -29.09 10.11 12.47
C PRO A 144 -28.47 8.71 12.40
N ILE A 145 -28.65 7.99 11.30
CA ILE A 145 -27.97 6.73 11.00
C ILE A 145 -27.18 6.94 9.71
N ARG A 146 -25.87 6.67 9.73
CA ARG A 146 -24.99 6.84 8.58
C ARG A 146 -23.81 5.88 8.62
N ALA A 147 -23.30 5.54 7.44
CA ALA A 147 -22.02 4.87 7.32
C ALA A 147 -20.90 5.85 7.70
N PHE A 148 -20.09 5.48 8.69
CA PHE A 148 -18.85 6.15 9.05
C PHE A 148 -17.75 5.09 9.10
N PHE A 149 -16.54 5.46 8.69
CA PHE A 149 -15.37 4.60 8.75
C PHE A 149 -14.25 5.38 9.46
N PRO A 150 -13.59 4.80 10.48
CA PRO A 150 -12.50 5.47 11.22
C PRO A 150 -11.23 5.63 10.39
#